data_AF-A0A228JMY9-F1
#
_entry.id   AF-A0A228JMY9-F1
#
_cell.length_a   1.000
_cell.length_b   1.000
_cell.length_c   1.000
_cell.angle_alpha   90.00
_cell.angle_beta   90.00
_cell.angle_gamma   90.00
#
_symmetry.space_group_name_H-M   'P 1'
#
loop_
_entity.id
_entity.type
_entity.pdbx_description
1 polymer ?
#
loop_
_entity_poly.entity_id
_entity_poly.type
_entity_poly.pdbx_seq_one_letter_code
_entity_poly.pdbx_strand_id
1 'polypeptide(L)' 'MAKANHKARPPKTERFVTIQEMWGSPKTMEPRPEKFYPYMKIGGMWLVNDAGFVPGRKAQITIESGRLIITQL' A
#
# COMPACT_ATOMS: atom_id res chain seq x y z
N MET A 1 16.74 7.44 -34.38
CA MET A 1 15.94 7.67 -33.17
C MET A 1 15.11 6.43 -32.88
N ALA A 2 15.15 5.89 -31.66
CA ALA A 2 14.38 4.70 -31.30
C ALA A 2 12.88 5.02 -31.29
N LYS A 3 12.07 4.16 -31.90
CA LYS A 3 10.61 4.32 -31.96
C LYS A 3 10.03 4.15 -30.56
N ALA A 4 9.21 5.11 -30.12
CA ALA A 4 8.44 4.96 -28.88
C ALA A 4 7.60 3.67 -28.98
N ASN A 5 7.69 2.81 -27.96
CA ASN A 5 6.92 1.58 -27.93
C ASN A 5 5.44 1.93 -27.69
N HIS A 6 4.69 2.12 -28.77
CA HIS A 6 3.26 2.44 -28.73
C HIS A 6 2.38 1.34 -28.08
N LYS A 7 2.96 0.19 -27.68
CA LYS A 7 2.31 -0.84 -26.86
C LYS A 7 2.57 -0.71 -25.36
N ALA A 8 3.36 0.27 -24.93
CA ALA A 8 3.57 0.53 -23.52
C ALA A 8 2.26 1.03 -22.91
N ARG A 9 1.64 0.19 -22.07
CA ARG A 9 0.47 0.59 -21.28
C ARG A 9 0.92 1.72 -20.35
N PRO A 10 0.19 2.85 -20.28
CA PRO A 10 0.51 3.89 -19.31
C PRO A 10 0.47 3.29 -17.90
N PRO A 11 1.36 3.74 -16.98
CA PRO A 11 1.33 3.29 -15.60
C PRO A 11 -0.08 3.44 -15.04
N LYS A 12 -0.61 2.38 -14.43
CA LYS A 12 -1.87 2.50 -13.68
C LYS A 12 -1.56 3.21 -12.37
N THR A 13 -1.78 4.52 -12.37
CA THR A 13 -1.48 5.42 -11.25
C THR A 13 -2.45 5.27 -10.09
N GLU A 14 -3.66 4.73 -10.33
CA GLU A 14 -4.69 4.58 -9.31
C GLU A 14 -5.06 3.11 -9.07
N ARG A 15 -5.21 2.77 -7.78
CA ARG A 15 -5.60 1.45 -7.30
C ARG A 15 -6.54 1.62 -6.12
N PHE A 16 -7.56 0.79 -6.06
CA PHE A 16 -8.53 0.77 -4.96
C PHE A 16 -8.34 -0.50 -4.14
N VAL A 17 -8.39 -0.35 -2.82
CA VAL A 17 -8.39 -1.46 -1.87
C VAL A 17 -9.54 -1.26 -0.90
N THR A 18 -10.13 -2.38 -0.47
CA THR A 18 -11.21 -2.36 0.53
C THR A 18 -10.59 -2.47 1.91
N ILE A 19 -11.00 -1.58 2.82
CA ILE A 19 -10.71 -1.72 4.24
C ILE A 19 -11.55 -2.89 4.77
N GLN A 20 -10.90 -3.86 5.39
CA GLN A 20 -11.51 -5.05 5.96
C GLN A 20 -11.44 -4.99 7.48
N GLU A 21 -12.37 -5.71 8.12
CA GLU A 21 -12.35 -5.93 9.56
C GLU A 21 -11.59 -7.22 9.87
N MET A 22 -10.64 -7.16 10.81
CA MET A 22 -9.99 -8.34 11.34
C MET A 22 -10.44 -8.58 12.77
N TRP A 23 -10.92 -9.79 13.03
CA TRP A 23 -11.34 -10.23 14.35
C TRP A 23 -10.13 -10.57 15.23
N GLY A 24 -10.20 -10.14 16.49
CA GLY A 24 -9.13 -10.29 17.47
C GLY A 24 -8.24 -9.05 17.57
N SER A 25 -7.49 -8.95 18.66
CA SER A 25 -6.58 -7.83 18.90
C SER A 25 -5.12 -8.28 18.76
N PRO A 26 -4.29 -7.60 17.95
CA PRO A 26 -2.86 -7.82 17.98
C PRO A 26 -2.35 -7.52 19.39
N LYS A 27 -1.61 -8.44 20.01
CA LYS A 27 -1.15 -8.29 21.41
C LYS A 27 -0.38 -6.98 21.65
N THR A 28 0.30 -6.50 20.61
CA THR A 28 1.18 -5.33 20.59
C THR A 28 0.51 -4.04 20.13
N MET A 29 -0.80 -4.06 19.80
CA MET A 29 -1.51 -2.87 19.31
C MET A 29 -2.18 -2.17 20.48
N GLU A 30 -1.77 -0.93 20.74
CA GLU A 30 -2.33 -0.05 21.76
C GLU A 30 -2.87 1.23 21.11
N PRO A 31 -4.08 1.69 21.48
CA PRO A 31 -5.03 1.05 22.38
C PRO A 31 -5.61 -0.24 21.78
N ARG A 32 -5.91 -1.21 22.65
CA ARG A 32 -6.44 -2.50 22.21
C ARG A 32 -7.89 -2.33 21.75
N PRO A 33 -8.23 -2.71 20.50
CA PRO A 33 -9.62 -2.68 20.04
C PRO A 33 -10.46 -3.72 20.81
N GLU A 34 -11.70 -3.37 21.15
CA GLU A 34 -12.59 -4.27 21.92
C GLU A 34 -13.03 -5.50 21.12
N LYS A 35 -13.22 -5.37 19.79
CA LYS A 35 -13.81 -6.43 18.94
C LYS A 35 -12.99 -6.72 17.68
N PHE A 36 -12.75 -5.69 16.88
CA PHE A 36 -12.05 -5.79 15.60
C PHE A 36 -11.17 -4.57 15.36
N TYR A 37 -10.23 -4.69 14.42
CA TYR A 37 -9.48 -3.57 13.89
C TYR A 37 -9.56 -3.49 12.37
N PRO A 38 -9.48 -2.28 11.78
CA PRO A 38 -9.42 -2.11 10.34
C PRO A 38 -8.04 -2.51 9.83
N TYR A 39 -8.01 -3.20 8.70
CA TYR A 39 -6.78 -3.49 7.97
C TYR A 39 -7.02 -3.45 6.45
N MET A 40 -5.95 -3.31 5.69
CA MET A 40 -5.97 -3.47 4.24
C MET A 40 -4.74 -4.25 3.78
N LYS A 41 -4.88 -4.98 2.67
CA LYS A 41 -3.78 -5.68 2.01
C LYS A 41 -3.52 -5.03 0.66
N ILE A 42 -2.31 -4.53 0.45
CA ILE A 42 -1.85 -3.98 -0.84
C ILE A 42 -0.90 -5.00 -1.45
N GLY A 43 -1.21 -5.47 -2.66
CA GLY A 43 -0.41 -6.49 -3.34
C GLY A 43 -0.35 -6.28 -4.85
N GLY A 44 0.79 -6.63 -5.43
CA GLY A 44 1.02 -6.64 -6.87
C GLY A 44 2.42 -6.21 -7.26
N MET A 45 2.89 -6.69 -8.42
CA MET A 45 4.24 -6.39 -8.93
C MET A 45 4.48 -4.89 -9.20
N TRP A 46 3.40 -4.10 -9.35
CA TRP A 46 3.47 -2.65 -9.50
C TRP A 46 4.07 -1.94 -8.28
N LEU A 47 4.03 -2.55 -7.08
CA LEU A 47 4.72 -2.02 -5.90
C LEU A 47 6.23 -1.92 -6.13
N VAL A 48 6.81 -2.89 -6.85
CA VAL A 48 8.24 -2.92 -7.18
C VAL A 48 8.49 -2.16 -8.48
N ASN A 49 7.77 -2.52 -9.55
CA ASN A 49 8.06 -2.05 -10.90
C ASN A 49 7.72 -0.57 -11.11
N ASP A 50 6.64 -0.09 -10.47
CA ASP A 50 6.12 1.26 -10.71
C ASP A 50 6.39 2.16 -9.50
N ALA A 51 6.19 1.67 -8.27
CA ALA A 51 6.34 2.45 -7.04
C ALA A 51 7.73 2.32 -6.38
N GLY A 52 8.59 1.40 -6.84
CA GLY A 52 9.98 1.28 -6.40
C GLY A 52 10.21 0.65 -5.02
N PHE A 53 9.19 0.06 -4.39
CA PHE A 53 9.37 -0.65 -3.12
C PHE A 53 10.25 -1.88 -3.29
N VAL A 54 11.10 -2.14 -2.30
CA VAL A 54 11.98 -3.30 -2.28
C VAL A 54 11.54 -4.25 -1.16
N PRO A 55 11.26 -5.53 -1.44
CA PRO A 55 10.93 -6.51 -0.42
C PRO A 55 11.98 -6.56 0.70
N GLY A 56 11.51 -6.65 1.95
CA GLY A 56 12.39 -6.66 3.14
C GLY A 56 12.87 -5.28 3.59
N ARG A 57 12.59 -4.20 2.85
CA ARG A 57 12.85 -2.83 3.31
C ARG A 57 11.64 -2.23 4.04
N LYS A 58 11.92 -1.28 4.93
CA LYS A 58 10.88 -0.49 5.59
C LYS A 58 10.26 0.48 4.59
N ALA A 59 9.01 0.83 4.84
CA ALA A 59 8.32 1.94 4.19
C ALA A 59 7.91 2.95 5.27
N GLN A 60 7.87 4.22 4.90
CA GLN A 60 7.27 5.26 5.71
C GLN A 60 5.77 5.33 5.44
N ILE A 61 4.96 5.47 6.50
CA ILE A 61 3.55 5.80 6.38
C ILE A 61 3.34 7.15 7.05
N THR A 62 2.97 8.15 6.26
CA THR A 62 2.54 9.46 6.76
C THR A 62 1.01 9.51 6.78
N ILE A 63 0.46 9.97 7.89
CA ILE A 63 -0.99 10.07 8.12
C ILE A 63 -1.37 11.54 8.06
N GLU A 64 -2.24 11.89 7.13
CA GLU A 64 -2.92 13.19 7.06
C GLU A 64 -4.43 12.98 7.17
N SER A 65 -5.18 14.06 7.42
CA SER A 65 -6.65 13.97 7.45
C SER A 65 -7.17 13.40 6.12
N GLY A 66 -7.80 12.22 6.18
CA GLY A 66 -8.35 11.52 5.03
C GLY A 66 -7.33 10.91 4.07
N ARG A 67 -6.03 10.87 4.40
CA ARG A 67 -4.98 10.37 3.49
C ARG A 67 -3.92 9.55 4.22
N LEU A 68 -3.50 8.47 3.55
CA LEU A 68 -2.33 7.68 3.91
C LEU A 68 -1.33 7.78 2.76
N ILE A 69 -0.13 8.28 3.05
CA ILE A 69 0.95 8.39 2.07
C ILE A 69 2.01 7.35 2.45
N ILE A 70 2.19 6.35 1.58
CA ILE A 70 3.17 5.28 1.77
C ILE A 70 4.36 5.56 0.85
N THR A 71 5.54 5.73 1.44
CA THR A 71 6.76 6.09 0.70
C THR A 71 7.86 5.06 0.97
N GLN A 72 8.64 4.70 -0.04
CA GLN A 72 9.83 3.87 0.15
C GLN A 72 10.87 4.62 1.01
N LEU A 73 11.62 3.88 1.83
CA LEU A 73 12.75 4.38 2.61
C LEU A 73 14.09 3.89 2.03
#